data_AF-A0A162R6G0-F1
#
_entry.id   AF-A0A162R6G0-F1
#
_cell.length_a   1.000
_cell.length_b   1.000
_cell.length_c   1.000
_cell.angle_alpha   90.00
_cell.angle_beta   90.00
_cell.angle_gamma   90.00
#
_symmetry.space_group_name_H-M   'P 1'
#
loop_
_entity.id
_entity.type
_entity.pdbx_description
1 polymer ?
#
loop_
_entity_poly.entity_id
_entity_poly.type
_entity_poly.pdbx_seq_one_letter_code
_entity_poly.pdbx_strand_id
1 'polypeptide(L)'
;MKILMVCLGNICRSPLAEGILQVKAAAAGLDWEIDSAGTNGYHVGEAPHRLSQKVALQHGIDISSQRARRFRAADFDNYDKIYAMAADVIDEMKSIARQRYDATKVDLLLNELHPGRQLDVPDPWYGP
;
A
#
# COMPACT_ATOMS: atom_id res chain seq x y z
N MET A 1 -13.40 9.06 2.40
CA MET A 1 -12.66 8.40 1.29
C MET A 1 -11.81 7.31 1.91
N LYS A 2 -11.84 6.10 1.36
CA LYS A 2 -11.10 4.94 1.85
C LYS A 2 -10.04 4.53 0.84
N ILE A 3 -8.78 4.55 1.24
CA ILE A 3 -7.63 4.26 0.38
C ILE A 3 -6.88 3.03 0.89
N LEU A 4 -6.55 2.11 -0.02
CA LEU A 4 -5.73 0.94 0.29
C LEU A 4 -4.40 0.99 -0.48
N MET A 5 -3.30 0.84 0.24
CA MET A 5 -1.96 0.71 -0.35
C MET A 5 -1.57 -0.77 -0.45
N VAL A 6 -1.21 -1.26 -1.63
CA VAL A 6 -0.92 -2.69 -1.85
C VAL A 6 0.50 -2.87 -2.38
N CYS A 7 1.30 -3.68 -1.71
CA CYS A 7 2.58 -4.17 -2.23
C CYS A 7 2.64 -5.69 -2.15
N LEU A 8 3.81 -6.27 -2.40
CA LEU A 8 3.99 -7.73 -2.37
C LEU A 8 3.85 -8.31 -0.94
N GLY A 9 4.68 -7.85 0.00
CA GLY A 9 4.80 -8.44 1.34
C GLY A 9 4.15 -7.65 2.49
N ASN A 10 3.70 -6.41 2.25
CA ASN A 10 3.12 -5.50 3.24
C ASN A 10 3.98 -5.21 4.47
N ILE A 11 5.30 -5.21 4.30
CA ILE A 11 6.25 -4.84 5.37
C ILE A 11 7.12 -3.63 5.03
N CYS A 12 7.32 -3.30 3.74
CA CYS A 12 8.21 -2.20 3.34
C CYS A 12 7.44 -1.04 2.68
N ARG A 13 7.03 -1.22 1.42
CA ARG A 13 6.48 -0.16 0.55
C ARG A 13 5.10 0.32 0.99
N SER A 14 4.12 -0.58 1.09
CA SER A 14 2.74 -0.18 1.42
C SER A 14 2.55 0.34 2.85
N PRO A 15 3.24 -0.18 3.90
CA PRO A 15 3.20 0.45 5.24
C PRO A 15 3.73 1.88 5.27
N LEU A 16 4.81 2.16 4.54
CA LEU A 16 5.32 3.52 4.39
C LEU A 16 4.29 4.43 3.72
N ALA A 17 3.70 3.98 2.61
CA ALA A 17 2.68 4.73 1.90
C ALA A 17 1.45 5.02 2.79
N GLU A 18 1.00 4.04 3.58
CA GLU A 18 -0.07 4.20 4.56
C GLU A 18 0.28 5.28 5.59
N GLY A 19 1.39 5.13 6.32
CA GLY A 19 1.75 6.06 7.40
C GLY A 19 1.98 7.49 6.90
N ILE A 20 2.61 7.65 5.74
CA ILE A 20 2.83 8.96 5.11
C ILE A 20 1.50 9.61 4.73
N LEU A 21 0.57 8.85 4.12
CA LEU A 21 -0.70 9.41 3.69
C LEU A 21 -1.62 9.72 4.87
N GLN A 22 -1.63 8.89 5.92
CA GLN A 22 -2.36 9.17 7.17
C GLN A 22 -1.96 10.52 7.76
N VAL A 23 -0.66 10.78 7.91
CA VAL A 23 -0.16 12.06 8.45
C VAL A 23 -0.53 13.23 7.54
N LYS A 24 -0.39 13.08 6.21
CA LYS A 24 -0.75 14.13 5.25
C LYS A 24 -2.25 14.43 5.22
N ALA A 25 -3.09 13.40 5.26
CA ALA A 25 -4.55 13.55 5.28
C ALA A 25 -5.00 14.27 6.56
N ALA A 26 -4.47 13.85 7.72
CA ALA A 26 -4.76 14.51 8.99
C ALA A 26 -4.32 15.99 8.99
N ALA A 27 -3.12 16.30 8.50
CA ALA A 27 -2.62 17.66 8.39
C ALA A 27 -3.47 18.54 7.45
N ALA A 28 -4.12 17.94 6.45
CA ALA A 28 -5.03 18.61 5.53
C ALA A 28 -6.48 18.68 6.03
N GLY A 29 -6.79 18.16 7.23
CA GLY A 29 -8.15 18.12 7.77
C GLY A 29 -9.08 17.16 7.03
N LEU A 30 -8.53 16.14 6.37
CA LEU A 30 -9.29 15.17 5.59
C LEU A 30 -9.67 13.96 6.46
N ASP A 31 -10.96 13.65 6.52
CA ASP A 31 -11.50 12.47 7.19
C ASP A 31 -11.39 11.23 6.28
N TRP A 32 -10.16 10.81 6.02
CA TRP A 32 -9.85 9.67 5.16
C TRP A 32 -9.44 8.46 6.00
N GLU A 33 -9.85 7.28 5.55
CA GLU A 33 -9.39 6.00 6.11
C GLU A 33 -8.32 5.45 5.18
N ILE A 34 -7.12 5.19 5.70
CA ILE A 34 -5.99 4.67 4.93
C ILE A 34 -5.48 3.42 5.62
N ASP A 35 -5.32 2.35 4.85
CA ASP A 35 -4.79 1.07 5.30
C ASP A 35 -3.81 0.51 4.25
N SER A 36 -3.13 -0.59 4.57
CA SER A 36 -2.26 -1.30 3.64
C SER A 36 -2.44 -2.82 3.65
N ALA A 37 -2.07 -3.47 2.54
CA ALA A 37 -2.13 -4.91 2.38
C ALA A 37 -1.00 -5.45 1.51
N GLY A 38 -0.87 -6.79 1.51
CA GLY A 38 0.13 -7.55 0.77
C GLY A 38 -0.49 -8.69 -0.03
N THR A 39 -0.04 -8.93 -1.25
CA THR A 39 -0.62 -9.98 -2.12
C THR A 39 -0.18 -11.40 -1.74
N ASN A 40 1.06 -11.58 -1.26
CA ASN A 40 1.61 -12.92 -0.99
C ASN A 40 1.23 -13.48 0.40
N GLY A 41 1.03 -12.63 1.39
CA GLY A 41 0.67 -13.01 2.76
C GLY A 41 1.77 -13.68 3.59
N TYR A 42 3.05 -13.66 3.19
CA TYR A 42 4.13 -14.31 3.96
C TYR A 42 4.36 -13.69 5.34
N HIS A 43 4.09 -12.39 5.48
CA HIS A 43 4.37 -11.63 6.71
C HIS A 43 3.12 -11.31 7.53
N VAL A 44 1.98 -11.99 7.29
CA VAL A 44 0.72 -11.65 7.98
C VAL A 44 0.90 -11.65 9.50
N GLY A 45 0.52 -10.53 10.14
CA GLY A 45 0.65 -10.30 11.57
C GLY A 45 1.99 -9.70 12.00
N GLU A 46 2.98 -9.62 11.13
CA GLU A 46 4.25 -8.96 11.42
C GLU A 46 4.09 -7.42 11.41
N ALA A 47 4.91 -6.74 12.19
CA ALA A 47 5.07 -5.29 12.07
C ALA A 47 5.83 -4.94 10.77
N PRO A 48 5.78 -3.69 10.27
CA PRO A 48 6.58 -3.27 9.14
C PRO A 48 8.07 -3.55 9.36
N HIS A 49 8.82 -3.70 8.26
CA HIS A 49 10.23 -4.00 8.33
C HIS A 49 10.97 -2.92 9.13
N ARG A 50 11.92 -3.33 9.99
CA ARG A 50 12.62 -2.43 10.93
C ARG A 50 13.31 -1.26 10.23
N LEU A 51 13.83 -1.45 9.02
CA LEU A 51 14.44 -0.36 8.25
C LEU A 51 13.40 0.66 7.75
N SER A 52 12.23 0.19 7.32
CA SER A 52 11.11 1.07 6.96
C SER A 52 10.61 1.85 8.17
N GLN A 53 10.47 1.20 9.33
CA GLN A 53 10.14 1.87 10.60
C GLN A 53 11.19 2.95 10.94
N LYS A 54 12.48 2.61 10.85
CA LYS A 54 13.58 3.55 11.12
C LYS A 54 13.51 4.78 10.22
N VAL A 55 13.31 4.60 8.91
CA VAL A 55 13.22 5.70 7.96
C VAL A 55 11.97 6.55 8.21
N ALA A 56 10.80 5.92 8.43
CA ALA A 56 9.58 6.65 8.78
C ALA A 56 9.76 7.51 10.04
N LEU A 57 10.39 6.95 11.08
CA LEU A 57 10.62 7.64 12.34
C LEU A 57 11.56 8.84 12.20
N GLN A 58 12.56 8.77 11.31
CA GLN A 58 13.42 9.92 10.97
C GLN A 58 12.63 11.10 10.40
N HIS A 59 11.45 10.85 9.84
CA HIS A 59 10.50 11.85 9.35
C HIS A 59 9.34 12.12 10.32
N GLY A 60 9.42 11.64 11.57
CA GLY A 60 8.40 11.86 12.60
C GLY A 60 7.14 11.00 12.44
N ILE A 61 7.22 9.89 11.68
CA ILE A 61 6.10 8.99 11.41
C ILE A 61 6.39 7.64 12.08
N ASP A 62 5.53 7.21 13.00
CA ASP A 62 5.62 5.89 13.62
C ASP A 62 4.66 4.91 12.94
N ILE A 63 5.21 3.91 12.25
CA ILE A 63 4.46 2.82 11.61
C ILE A 63 4.57 1.49 12.36
N SER A 64 5.21 1.46 13.54
CA SER A 64 5.51 0.22 14.27
C SER A 64 4.27 -0.54 14.78
N SER A 65 3.13 0.15 14.89
CA SER A 65 1.84 -0.42 15.29
C SER A 65 1.06 -1.07 14.13
N GLN A 66 1.40 -0.75 12.87
CA GLN A 66 0.76 -1.35 11.70
C GLN A 66 1.05 -2.86 11.67
N ARG A 67 0.15 -3.62 11.03
CA ARG A 67 0.30 -5.07 10.94
C ARG A 67 0.07 -5.52 9.51
N ALA A 68 1.04 -6.24 8.99
CA ALA A 68 0.96 -6.81 7.68
C ALA A 68 -0.28 -7.72 7.58
N ARG A 69 -1.05 -7.57 6.51
CA ARG A 69 -2.22 -8.40 6.23
C ARG A 69 -2.26 -8.77 4.76
N ARG A 70 -3.01 -9.83 4.47
CA ARG A 70 -3.20 -10.28 3.09
C ARG A 70 -4.29 -9.44 2.41
N PHE A 71 -4.03 -9.03 1.18
CA PHE A 71 -5.03 -8.48 0.26
C PHE A 71 -6.11 -9.52 -0.02
N ARG A 72 -7.38 -9.11 -0.01
CA ARG A 72 -8.53 -9.98 -0.21
C ARG A 72 -9.42 -9.39 -1.29
N ALA A 73 -10.13 -10.25 -2.01
CA ALA A 73 -11.11 -9.80 -3.01
C ALA A 73 -12.19 -8.87 -2.42
N ALA A 74 -12.52 -9.01 -1.12
CA ALA A 74 -13.45 -8.13 -0.42
C ALA A 74 -12.90 -6.71 -0.17
N ASP A 75 -11.59 -6.47 -0.33
CA ASP A 75 -11.04 -5.10 -0.25
C ASP A 75 -11.64 -4.20 -1.36
N PHE A 76 -12.02 -4.75 -2.52
CA PHE A 76 -12.74 -4.01 -3.56
C PHE A 76 -14.11 -3.49 -3.11
N ASP A 77 -14.74 -4.14 -2.13
CA ASP A 77 -16.03 -3.70 -1.56
C ASP A 77 -15.83 -2.58 -0.52
N ASN A 78 -14.66 -2.52 0.12
CA ASN A 78 -14.39 -1.67 1.28
C ASN A 78 -13.63 -0.39 0.96
N TYR A 79 -12.91 -0.33 -0.15
CA TYR A 79 -12.07 0.81 -0.51
C TYR A 79 -12.55 1.51 -1.79
N ASP A 80 -12.40 2.83 -1.81
CA ASP A 80 -12.78 3.69 -2.94
C ASP A 80 -11.66 3.75 -3.99
N LYS A 81 -10.40 3.74 -3.52
CA LYS A 81 -9.19 3.75 -4.36
C LYS A 81 -8.15 2.80 -3.79
N ILE A 82 -7.49 2.05 -4.68
CA ILE A 82 -6.46 1.09 -4.33
C ILE A 82 -5.20 1.42 -5.14
N TYR A 83 -4.11 1.74 -4.45
CA TYR A 83 -2.82 2.00 -5.09
C TYR A 83 -1.91 0.80 -4.97
N ALA A 84 -1.51 0.25 -6.12
CA ALA A 84 -0.47 -0.75 -6.17
C ALA A 84 0.92 -0.08 -6.21
N MET A 85 1.88 -0.69 -5.53
CA MET A 85 3.26 -0.20 -5.49
C MET A 85 4.06 -0.61 -6.73
N ALA A 86 3.60 -1.59 -7.51
CA ALA A 86 4.26 -2.04 -8.73
C ALA A 86 3.27 -2.78 -9.66
N ALA A 87 3.62 -2.91 -10.95
CA ALA A 87 2.75 -3.52 -11.95
C ALA A 87 2.48 -5.02 -11.68
N ASP A 88 3.48 -5.76 -11.20
CA ASP A 88 3.36 -7.17 -10.80
C ASP A 88 2.34 -7.37 -9.68
N VAL A 89 2.28 -6.43 -8.72
CA VAL A 89 1.29 -6.42 -7.64
C VAL A 89 -0.13 -6.30 -8.21
N ILE A 90 -0.34 -5.51 -9.27
CA ILE A 90 -1.65 -5.42 -9.94
C ILE A 90 -2.03 -6.77 -10.54
N ASP A 91 -1.09 -7.47 -11.17
CA ASP A 91 -1.35 -8.78 -11.76
C ASP A 91 -1.68 -9.84 -10.70
N GLU A 92 -1.01 -9.80 -9.54
CA GLU A 92 -1.36 -10.63 -8.40
C GLU A 92 -2.74 -10.27 -7.83
N MET A 93 -3.08 -8.98 -7.72
CA MET A 93 -4.41 -8.54 -7.29
C MET A 93 -5.51 -9.04 -8.23
N LYS A 94 -5.30 -9.00 -9.56
CA LYS A 94 -6.23 -9.57 -10.55
C LYS A 94 -6.42 -11.07 -10.30
N SER A 95 -5.33 -11.81 -10.07
CA SER A 95 -5.36 -13.25 -9.79
C SER A 95 -6.14 -13.58 -8.50
N ILE A 96 -5.94 -12.79 -7.44
CA ILE A 96 -6.63 -12.94 -6.15
C ILE A 96 -8.12 -12.61 -6.26
N ALA A 97 -8.45 -11.49 -6.91
CA ALA A 97 -9.82 -10.99 -6.94
C ALA A 97 -10.71 -11.65 -8.02
N ARG A 98 -10.10 -12.16 -9.10
CA ARG A 98 -10.81 -12.81 -10.21
C ARG A 98 -11.96 -11.93 -10.72
N GLN A 99 -13.20 -12.42 -10.64
CA GLN A 99 -14.41 -11.71 -11.08
C GLN A 99 -14.71 -10.45 -10.26
N ARG A 100 -14.11 -10.29 -9.07
CA ARG A 100 -14.25 -9.10 -8.22
C ARG A 100 -13.23 -8.01 -8.51
N TYR A 101 -12.30 -8.23 -9.45
CA TYR A 101 -11.33 -7.21 -9.79
C TYR A 101 -12.03 -6.02 -10.47
N ASP A 102 -11.86 -4.83 -9.89
CA ASP A 102 -12.39 -3.59 -10.43
C ASP A 102 -11.24 -2.68 -10.87
N ALA A 103 -11.02 -2.62 -12.18
CA ALA A 103 -9.96 -1.80 -12.78
C ALA A 103 -10.16 -0.29 -12.53
N THR A 104 -11.39 0.16 -12.28
CA THR A 104 -11.69 1.58 -12.09
C THR A 104 -11.17 2.10 -10.74
N LYS A 105 -10.96 1.21 -9.77
CA LYS A 105 -10.44 1.53 -8.44
C LYS A 105 -8.93 1.39 -8.32
N VAL A 106 -8.26 0.74 -9.26
CA VAL A 106 -6.84 0.37 -9.14
C VAL A 106 -5.97 1.30 -9.98
N ASP A 107 -4.88 1.79 -9.41
CA ASP A 107 -3.83 2.49 -10.15
C ASP A 107 -2.45 2.28 -9.52
N LEU A 108 -1.38 2.57 -10.25
CA LEU A 108 -0.04 2.64 -9.70
C LEU A 108 0.13 3.94 -8.92
N LEU A 109 0.71 3.87 -7.72
CA LEU A 109 0.90 5.05 -6.88
C LEU A 109 1.64 6.18 -7.60
N LEU A 110 2.68 5.86 -8.38
CA LEU A 110 3.48 6.88 -9.06
C LEU A 110 2.79 7.50 -10.27
N ASN A 111 1.64 6.99 -10.72
CA ASN A 111 0.86 7.67 -11.75
C ASN A 111 0.27 9.00 -11.23
N GLU A 112 0.10 9.18 -9.92
CA GLU A 112 -0.30 10.46 -9.32
C GLU A 112 0.74 11.57 -9.57
N LEU A 113 2.03 11.22 -9.63
CA LEU A 113 3.13 12.16 -9.91
C LEU A 113 3.52 12.15 -11.40
N HIS A 114 3.35 11.02 -12.06
CA HIS A 114 3.80 10.75 -13.42
C HIS A 114 2.71 10.07 -14.25
N PRO A 115 1.63 10.80 -14.59
CA PRO A 115 0.46 10.22 -15.24
C PRO A 115 0.81 9.41 -16.50
N GLY A 116 0.32 8.17 -16.56
CA GLY A 116 0.49 7.28 -17.71
C GLY A 116 1.88 6.67 -17.90
N ARG A 117 2.87 7.00 -17.05
CA ARG A 117 4.23 6.43 -17.17
C ARG A 117 4.34 5.01 -16.63
N GLN A 118 3.37 4.58 -15.82
CA GLN A 118 3.29 3.23 -15.26
C GLN A 118 4.58 2.83 -14.51
N LEU A 119 5.04 3.71 -13.62
CA LEU A 119 6.27 3.52 -12.87
C LEU A 119 6.01 2.77 -11.57
N ASP A 120 6.92 1.84 -11.25
CA ASP A 120 6.92 1.12 -9.98
C ASP A 120 7.59 1.93 -8.88
N VAL A 121 7.12 1.73 -7.64
CA VAL A 121 7.88 2.05 -6.43
C VAL A 121 8.90 0.92 -6.23
N PRO A 122 10.22 1.20 -6.35
CA PRO A 122 11.25 0.17 -6.24
C PRO A 122 11.17 -0.57 -4.91
N ASP A 123 11.34 -1.89 -4.93
CA ASP A 123 11.34 -2.69 -3.70
C ASP A 123 12.67 -2.54 -2.96
N PRO A 124 12.69 -1.99 -1.74
CA PRO A 124 13.92 -1.83 -0.98
C PRO A 124 14.39 -3.13 -0.30
N TRP A 125 13.64 -4.23 -0.39
CA TRP A 125 13.90 -5.47 0.37
C TRP A 125 15.31 -6.05 0.16
N TYR A 126 15.81 -6.02 -1.07
CA TYR A 126 17.13 -6.55 -1.39
C TYR A 126 18.27 -5.55 -1.10
N GLY A 127 17.94 -4.33 -0.67
CA GLY A 127 18.90 -3.23 -0.57
C GLY A 127 19.36 -2.70 -1.95
N PRO A 128 20.15 -1.63 -1.97
CA PRO A 128 21.00 -1.28 -3.11
C PRO A 128 22.21 -2.22 -3.24
#